data_AF-A0A1G7RDC0-F1
#
_entry.id   AF-A0A1G7RDC0-F1
#
_cell.length_a   1.000
_cell.length_b   1.000
_cell.length_c   1.000
_cell.angle_alpha   90.00
_cell.angle_beta   90.00
_cell.angle_gamma   90.00
#
_symmetry.space_group_name_H-M   'P 1'
#
loop_
_entity.id
_entity.type
_entity.pdbx_description
1 polymer ?
#
loop_
_entity_poly.entity_id
_entity_poly.type
_entity_poly.pdbx_seq_one_letter_code
_entity_poly.pdbx_strand_id
1 'polypeptide(L)' 'MTVGLLSTITAVFYGSTVSVLALTATFSGRDTLRREARRTLAVLVPGRAVEPRQPDREA' A
#
# COMPACT_ATOMS: atom_id res chain seq x y z
N MET A 1 21.50 -26.07 -15.82
CA MET A 1 20.40 -25.77 -14.88
C MET A 1 19.96 -24.29 -14.87
N THR A 2 20.43 -23.47 -15.81
CA THR A 2 20.14 -22.02 -15.86
C THR A 2 18.75 -21.70 -16.40
N VAL A 3 18.25 -22.47 -17.37
CA VAL A 3 16.92 -22.25 -17.98
C VAL A 3 15.79 -22.43 -16.97
N GLY A 4 15.85 -23.48 -16.13
CA GLY A 4 14.87 -23.70 -15.07
C GLY A 4 14.88 -22.57 -14.04
N LEU A 5 16.08 -22.08 -13.68
CA LEU A 5 16.23 -20.99 -12.73
C LEU A 5 15.68 -19.66 -13.29
N LEU A 6 15.97 -19.34 -14.55
CA LEU A 6 15.37 -18.19 -15.25
C LEU A 6 13.85 -18.30 -15.30
N SER A 7 13.32 -19.47 -15.65
CA SER A 7 11.87 -19.70 -15.74
C SER A 7 11.17 -19.47 -14.40
N THR A 8 11.75 -19.96 -13.30
CA THR A 8 11.18 -19.75 -11.97
C THR A 8 11.23 -18.29 -11.56
N ILE A 9 12.35 -17.59 -11.83
CA ILE A 9 12.46 -16.14 -11.57
C ILE A 9 11.38 -15.39 -12.34
N THR A 10 11.23 -15.64 -13.64
CA THR A 10 10.21 -14.99 -14.47
C THR A 10 8.80 -15.29 -13.96
N ALA A 11 8.50 -16.54 -13.58
CA ALA A 11 7.20 -16.91 -13.05
C ALA A 11 6.88 -16.19 -11.73
N VAL A 12 7.84 -16.10 -10.81
CA VAL A 12 7.68 -15.40 -9.54
C VAL A 12 7.50 -13.91 -9.77
N PHE A 13 8.30 -13.28 -10.64
CA PHE A 13 8.15 -11.86 -10.95
C PHE A 13 6.80 -11.55 -11.60
N TYR A 14 6.43 -12.30 -12.64
CA TYR A 14 5.17 -12.10 -13.33
C TYR A 14 3.96 -12.33 -12.40
N GLY A 15 3.98 -13.41 -11.61
CA GLY A 15 2.95 -13.69 -10.62
C GLY A 15 2.87 -12.62 -9.54
N SER A 16 4.02 -12.08 -9.10
CA SER A 16 4.06 -10.98 -8.13
C SER A 16 3.48 -9.70 -8.72
N THR A 17 3.83 -9.35 -9.97
CA THR A 17 3.27 -8.19 -10.67
C THR A 17 1.76 -8.30 -10.78
N VAL A 18 1.24 -9.44 -11.23
CA VAL A 18 -0.20 -9.67 -11.36
C VAL A 18 -0.88 -9.63 -9.98
N SER A 19 -0.26 -10.20 -8.94
CA SER A 19 -0.79 -10.17 -7.57
C SER A 19 -0.86 -8.75 -7.01
N VAL A 20 0.19 -7.94 -7.19
CA VAL A 20 0.18 -6.53 -6.79
C VAL A 20 -0.87 -5.75 -7.56
N LEU A 21 -1.03 -6.01 -8.86
CA LEU A 21 -2.04 -5.36 -9.68
C LEU A 21 -3.45 -5.73 -9.22
N ALA A 22 -3.70 -7.01 -8.94
CA ALA A 22 -4.99 -7.49 -8.42
C ALA A 22 -5.28 -6.94 -7.03
N LEU A 23 -4.30 -6.90 -6.13
CA LEU A 23 -4.43 -6.26 -4.82
C LEU A 23 -4.73 -4.78 -4.99
N THR A 24 -3.97 -4.07 -5.82
CA THR A 24 -4.17 -2.64 -6.10
C THR A 24 -5.55 -2.36 -6.68
N ALA A 25 -6.02 -3.17 -7.63
CA ALA A 25 -7.35 -3.04 -8.22
C ALA A 25 -8.46 -3.31 -7.18
N THR A 26 -8.29 -4.36 -6.37
CA THR A 26 -9.22 -4.70 -5.28
C THR A 26 -9.24 -3.61 -4.21
N PHE A 27 -8.08 -3.04 -3.89
CA PHE A 27 -7.95 -1.94 -2.94
C PHE A 27 -8.46 -0.62 -3.52
N SER A 28 -8.31 -0.36 -4.82
CA SER A 28 -8.90 0.80 -5.48
C SER A 28 -10.43 0.68 -5.49
N GLY A 29 -10.97 -0.52 -5.72
CA GLY A 29 -12.39 -0.81 -5.53
C GLY A 29 -12.86 -0.77 -4.06
N ARG A 30 -11.95 -0.99 -3.11
CA ARG A 30 -12.18 -0.89 -1.66
C ARG A 30 -11.65 0.43 -1.04
N ASP A 31 -11.21 1.39 -1.84
CA ASP A 31 -10.62 2.63 -1.32
C ASP A 31 -11.72 3.45 -0.62
N THR A 32 -12.96 3.28 -1.09
CA THR A 32 -14.19 3.68 -0.40
C THR A 32 -14.28 3.11 1.02
N LEU A 33 -14.06 1.80 1.21
CA LEU A 33 -14.08 1.12 2.50
C LEU A 33 -12.92 1.53 3.43
N ARG A 34 -11.70 1.73 2.89
CA ARG A 34 -10.55 2.20 3.69
C ARG A 34 -10.67 3.68 4.05
N ARG A 35 -11.29 4.50 3.20
CA ARG A 35 -11.59 5.91 3.48
C ARG A 35 -12.69 6.03 4.53
N GLU A 36 -13.71 5.18 4.47
CA GLU A 36 -14.75 5.11 5.50
C GLU A 36 -14.19 4.57 6.82
N ALA A 37 -13.37 3.51 6.82
CA ALA A 37 -12.74 3.01 8.03
C ALA A 37 -11.80 4.04 8.67
N ARG A 38 -11.02 4.79 7.87
CA ARG A 38 -10.20 5.91 8.37
C ARG A 38 -11.06 7.07 8.86
N ARG A 39 -12.21 7.33 8.24
CA ARG A 39 -13.18 8.34 8.70
C ARG A 39 -13.83 7.92 10.03
N THR A 40 -14.20 6.66 10.20
CA THR A 40 -14.71 6.11 11.46
C THR A 40 -13.64 6.08 12.55
N LEU A 41 -12.40 5.72 12.19
CA LEU A 41 -11.25 5.81 13.11
C LEU A 41 -10.91 7.26 13.45
N ALA A 42 -11.09 8.23 12.54
CA ALA A 42 -10.91 9.64 12.85
C ALA A 42 -11.99 10.17 13.82
N VAL A 43 -13.21 9.62 13.78
CA VAL A 43 -14.26 9.91 14.78
C VAL A 43 -13.94 9.27 16.14
N LEU A 44 -13.29 8.10 16.15
CA LEU A 44 -12.92 7.38 17.38
C LEU A 44 -11.57 7.82 17.98
N VAL A 45 -10.69 8.45 17.20
CA VAL A 45 -9.36 8.93 17.63
C VAL A 45 -9.28 10.46 17.47
N PRO A 46 -9.89 11.23 18.40
CA PRO A 46 -9.92 12.69 18.31
C PRO A 46 -8.65 13.35 18.88
N GLY A 47 -7.44 12.95 18.43
CA GLY A 47 -6.24 13.64 18.93
C GLY A 47 -4.83 13.23 18.53
N ARG A 48 -4.57 12.43 17.47
CA ARG A 48 -3.16 12.00 17.23
C ARG A 48 -2.70 11.78 15.79
N ALA A 49 -3.35 12.34 14.78
CA ALA A 49 -2.76 12.31 13.43
C ALA A 49 -3.21 13.49 12.58
N VAL A 50 -2.57 14.65 12.76
CA VAL A 50 -1.86 15.45 11.74
C VAL A 50 -1.35 16.71 12.47
N GLU A 51 -0.20 16.59 13.14
CA GLU A 51 0.71 17.72 13.25
C GLU A 51 1.67 17.54 12.07
N PRO A 52 1.66 18.40 11.03
CA PRO A 52 2.77 18.42 10.10
C PRO A 52 3.95 18.95 10.90
N ARG A 53 4.88 18.06 11.29
CA ARG A 53 6.14 18.47 11.88
C ARG A 53 6.93 19.23 10.82
N GLN A 54 6.69 20.53 10.78
CA GLN A 54 7.42 21.51 9.99
C GLN A 54 8.89 21.42 10.42
N PRO A 55 9.83 21.12 9.51
CA PRO A 55 11.23 21.11 9.84
C PRO A 55 11.73 22.56 9.86
N ASP A 56 11.45 23.28 10.94
CA ASP A 56 12.21 24.47 11.29
C ASP A 56 13.27 24.07 12.33
N ARG A 57 14.50 23.89 11.84
CA ARG A 57 15.73 24.40 12.43
C ARG A 57 16.94 23.85 11.67
N GLU A 58 17.57 24.70 10.89
CA GLU A 58 19.02 24.95 10.95
C GLU A 58 19.32 26.24 10.17
N ALA A 59 19.56 27.32 10.91
CA ALA A 59 20.31 28.50 10.52
C ALA A 59 21.06 28.99 11.77
#